data_AF-A0AA45U7Q2-F1
#
_entry.id   AF-A0AA45U7Q2-F1
#
_cell.length_a   1.000
_cell.length_b   1.000
_cell.length_c   1.000
_cell.angle_alpha   90.00
_cell.angle_beta   90.00
_cell.angle_gamma   90.00
#
_symmetry.space_group_name_H-M   'P 1'
#
loop_
_entity.id
_entity.type
_entity.pdbx_description
1 polymer ?
#
loop_
_entity_poly.entity_id
_entity_poly.type
_entity_poly.pdbx_seq_one_letter_code
_entity_poly.pdbx_strand_id
1 'polypeptide(L)'
;MASVRGVSVALGCVVGLVTSACGSDPAPGQQREIGTGLTLEGDAVRVVYGDGPGTAVEGNDPRLSAAGQGIRNGTAPQDASFAVAGTGQVRGRLTANADVVLDASASAKTPVPLLSVSNTVSGTGEPTWERQGVFTVDSAGGLMARGEFGMGTIPAQGKGTRMMWYPAKGAFRAGSTETQWDDANVGQYSWAGGNNNLASAYGSFSFGDQCTASGTVSVCMGSANTASGTASFSAGASNIASGFTSVAVGYTNTATGQGSVALGYRNSANGDYSTALGQRASSGGFTGSFIWADQSTSSSVVTNTANNQFMARASGGFRFRTSSNLTTGCDLPAGSGVFTCTSDRTTKEDFRRVDAEAVLAKVAAMPVESWRYSAEAGGVRHLGPVAQDFRAAFGLGTDDKSIGLLDIDGVNMVAIQALARRTEELHAKSAEVDTLKAQMAELQRSLSRLEAAVHAKGAKP
;
A
#
# COMPACT_ATOMS: atom_id res chain seq x y z
N MET A 1 41.71 19.38 -42.51
CA MET A 1 41.66 19.28 -43.99
C MET A 1 40.30 18.70 -44.34
N ALA A 2 39.32 19.55 -44.67
CA ALA A 2 39.06 20.02 -46.03
C ALA A 2 38.50 18.92 -46.94
N SER A 3 37.23 19.12 -47.33
CA SER A 3 36.67 18.87 -48.65
C SER A 3 36.69 17.46 -49.22
N VAL A 4 35.49 16.91 -49.46
CA VAL A 4 35.18 16.30 -50.76
C VAL A 4 33.78 16.76 -51.23
N ARG A 5 33.76 17.55 -52.30
CA ARG A 5 32.66 17.74 -53.26
C ARG A 5 33.07 17.04 -54.56
N GLY A 6 32.08 16.57 -55.34
CA GLY A 6 32.21 16.10 -56.72
C GLY A 6 31.69 14.67 -56.89
N VAL A 7 30.41 14.41 -57.19
CA VAL A 7 29.63 14.59 -58.44
C VAL A 7 29.91 13.52 -59.52
N SER A 8 28.80 12.94 -60.00
CA SER A 8 28.53 12.18 -61.24
C SER A 8 28.74 10.67 -61.27
N VAL A 9 27.64 9.90 -61.41
CA VAL A 9 27.36 9.01 -62.57
C VAL A 9 25.84 8.93 -62.79
N ALA A 10 25.46 8.95 -64.07
CA ALA A 10 24.11 9.05 -64.62
C ALA A 10 23.40 7.71 -64.87
N LEU A 11 22.08 7.83 -65.07
CA LEU A 11 21.10 7.02 -65.82
C LEU A 11 21.42 5.56 -66.21
N GLY A 12 20.49 4.68 -65.84
CA GLY A 12 20.19 3.44 -66.57
C GLY A 12 18.69 3.38 -66.93
N CYS A 13 18.36 3.71 -68.17
CA CYS A 13 17.10 3.32 -68.83
C CYS A 13 17.16 1.82 -69.19
N VAL A 14 16.07 1.08 -68.94
CA VAL A 14 15.81 -0.22 -69.59
C VAL A 14 14.49 -0.12 -70.34
N VAL A 15 14.51 -0.74 -71.52
CA VAL A 15 13.70 -0.59 -72.73
C VAL A 15 12.35 -1.32 -72.67
N GLY A 16 11.32 -0.74 -73.29
CA GLY A 16 10.06 -1.39 -73.63
C GLY A 16 9.13 -0.50 -74.47
N LEU A 17 9.41 -0.42 -75.78
CA LEU A 17 8.60 0.08 -76.92
C LEU A 17 7.27 0.83 -76.64
N VAL A 18 7.24 2.15 -76.85
CA VAL A 18 6.56 2.87 -77.96
C VAL A 18 7.17 4.29 -78.03
N THR A 19 7.46 4.74 -79.24
CA THR A 19 8.12 6.00 -79.60
C THR A 19 7.24 7.24 -79.41
N SER A 20 7.64 8.17 -78.53
CA SER A 20 7.57 9.62 -78.80
C SER A 20 8.32 10.44 -77.72
N ALA A 21 9.40 11.10 -78.19
CA ALA A 21 10.08 12.28 -77.64
C ALA A 21 10.39 12.39 -76.13
N CYS A 22 11.69 12.38 -75.80
CA CYS A 22 12.22 13.18 -74.69
C CYS A 22 11.91 14.66 -74.96
N GLY A 23 11.06 15.27 -74.12
CA GLY A 23 10.82 16.71 -74.08
C GLY A 23 11.42 17.29 -72.81
N SER A 24 12.16 18.39 -72.95
CA SER A 24 12.64 19.25 -71.87
C SER A 24 11.53 19.67 -70.90
N ASP A 25 11.90 20.04 -69.66
CA ASP A 25 11.00 20.67 -68.68
C ASP A 25 10.11 21.75 -69.34
N PRO A 26 8.79 21.75 -69.12
CA PRO A 26 7.90 22.67 -69.81
C PRO A 26 7.98 24.08 -69.21
N ALA A 27 7.81 25.08 -70.07
CA ALA A 27 7.68 26.48 -69.69
C ALA A 27 6.40 26.73 -68.86
N PRO A 28 6.34 27.78 -68.02
CA PRO A 28 5.21 28.03 -67.13
C PRO A 28 3.92 28.31 -67.92
N GLY A 29 2.85 27.57 -67.65
CA GLY A 29 1.49 27.86 -68.14
C GLY A 29 0.86 26.92 -69.17
N GLN A 30 1.35 25.68 -69.34
CA GLN A 30 0.66 24.68 -70.17
C GLN A 30 -0.25 23.74 -69.36
N GLN A 31 -1.51 23.62 -69.79
CA GLN A 31 -2.51 22.71 -69.23
C GLN A 31 -2.30 21.28 -69.74
N ARG A 32 -2.29 20.29 -68.83
CA ARG A 32 -2.14 18.86 -69.17
C ARG A 32 -3.27 18.03 -68.58
N GLU A 33 -3.96 17.26 -69.42
CA GLU A 33 -5.04 16.38 -68.99
C GLU A 33 -4.47 15.10 -68.37
N ILE A 34 -4.84 14.81 -67.13
CA ILE A 34 -4.31 13.68 -66.32
C ILE A 34 -5.36 12.64 -65.96
N GLY A 35 -6.57 12.79 -66.51
CA GLY A 35 -7.69 11.90 -66.31
C GLY A 35 -8.96 12.59 -66.78
N THR A 36 -10.01 11.81 -67.01
CA THR A 36 -11.31 12.32 -67.46
C THR A 36 -11.83 13.38 -66.49
N GLY A 37 -11.86 14.63 -66.94
CA GLY A 37 -12.33 15.80 -66.16
C GLY A 37 -11.27 16.49 -65.29
N LEU A 38 -9.99 16.10 -65.37
CA LEU A 38 -8.90 16.65 -64.56
C LEU A 38 -7.79 17.23 -65.42
N THR A 39 -7.56 18.53 -65.29
CA THR A 39 -6.45 19.24 -65.93
C THR A 39 -5.51 19.84 -64.89
N LEU A 40 -4.21 19.64 -65.10
CA LEU A 40 -3.12 20.26 -64.34
C LEU A 40 -2.71 21.56 -65.02
N GLU A 41 -2.66 22.66 -64.26
CA GLU A 41 -2.12 23.94 -64.69
C GLU A 41 -1.13 24.41 -63.63
N GLY A 42 0.17 24.17 -63.86
CA GLY A 42 1.20 24.29 -62.81
C GLY A 42 1.02 23.22 -61.72
N ASP A 43 1.12 23.61 -60.45
CA ASP A 43 1.03 22.70 -59.28
C ASP A 43 -0.41 22.52 -58.74
N ALA A 44 -1.39 23.09 -59.44
CA ALA A 44 -2.79 23.04 -59.04
C ALA A 44 -3.59 22.09 -59.95
N VAL A 45 -4.34 21.18 -59.34
CA VAL A 45 -5.30 20.32 -60.03
C VAL A 45 -6.63 21.07 -60.15
N ARG A 46 -7.06 21.33 -61.38
CA ARG A 46 -8.32 22.01 -61.68
C ARG A 46 -9.38 20.98 -62.08
N VAL A 47 -10.49 20.96 -61.35
CA VAL A 47 -11.68 20.17 -61.71
C VAL A 47 -12.65 21.10 -62.43
N VAL A 48 -12.84 20.89 -63.72
CA VAL A 48 -13.77 21.67 -64.52
C VAL A 48 -15.12 20.96 -64.49
N TYR A 49 -16.12 21.57 -63.86
CA TYR A 49 -17.52 21.20 -64.05
C TYR A 49 -18.23 22.32 -64.80
N GLY A 50 -18.77 22.00 -65.97
CA GLY A 50 -19.50 22.93 -66.83
C GLY A 50 -20.35 22.19 -67.85
N ASP A 51 -21.58 22.69 -68.01
CA ASP A 51 -22.73 22.07 -68.66
C ASP A 51 -22.69 22.15 -70.20
N GLY A 52 -22.00 21.20 -70.85
CA GLY A 52 -22.04 21.00 -72.31
C GLY A 52 -23.01 19.87 -72.73
N PRO A 53 -23.76 20.00 -73.83
CA PRO A 53 -24.84 19.08 -74.19
C PRO A 53 -24.34 17.78 -74.84
N GLY A 54 -24.81 16.63 -74.35
CA GLY A 54 -24.78 15.37 -75.10
C GLY A 54 -24.39 14.11 -74.32
N THR A 55 -25.41 13.47 -73.74
CA THR A 55 -25.52 12.04 -73.36
C THR A 55 -24.74 11.49 -72.17
N ALA A 56 -25.51 10.86 -71.28
CA ALA A 56 -25.10 10.17 -70.08
C ALA A 56 -24.40 8.83 -70.37
N VAL A 57 -23.48 8.44 -69.49
CA VAL A 57 -23.13 7.03 -69.28
C VAL A 57 -23.19 6.73 -67.79
N GLU A 58 -24.08 5.81 -67.44
CA GLU A 58 -24.20 5.17 -66.13
C GLU A 58 -22.87 4.52 -65.70
N GLY A 59 -22.56 4.65 -64.41
CA GLY A 59 -21.48 3.91 -63.75
C GLY A 59 -20.21 4.73 -63.51
N ASN A 60 -20.20 5.55 -62.46
CA ASN A 60 -19.06 5.75 -61.56
C ASN A 60 -19.44 6.64 -60.37
N ASP A 61 -19.21 6.13 -59.16
CA ASP A 61 -19.01 6.90 -57.91
C ASP A 61 -17.90 7.95 -58.17
N PRO A 62 -18.05 9.23 -57.76
CA PRO A 62 -17.76 9.58 -56.38
C PRO A 62 -18.76 10.59 -55.80
N ARG A 63 -19.03 10.39 -54.52
CA ARG A 63 -19.29 11.40 -53.49
C ARG A 63 -18.91 12.84 -53.92
N LEU A 64 -19.82 13.75 -53.54
CA LEU A 64 -19.68 15.20 -53.44
C LEU A 64 -20.23 15.99 -54.63
N SER A 65 -21.55 16.14 -54.67
CA SER A 65 -22.16 17.39 -55.09
C SER A 65 -23.26 17.78 -54.11
N ALA A 66 -23.39 19.09 -53.95
CA ALA A 66 -23.70 19.75 -52.69
C ALA A 66 -25.19 19.92 -52.40
N ALA A 67 -25.43 20.32 -51.14
CA ALA A 67 -26.60 21.01 -50.64
C ALA A 67 -27.83 20.15 -50.32
N GLY A 68 -27.78 19.62 -49.10
CA GLY A 68 -28.95 19.16 -48.37
C GLY A 68 -28.80 17.70 -48.01
N GLN A 69 -28.77 17.41 -46.70
CA GLN A 69 -28.69 16.09 -46.07
C GLN A 69 -27.23 15.68 -45.76
N GLY A 70 -26.80 15.93 -44.53
CA GLY A 70 -25.50 15.48 -44.02
C GLY A 70 -25.36 13.96 -44.00
N ILE A 71 -24.18 13.48 -43.55
CA ILE A 71 -23.96 12.06 -43.27
C ILE A 71 -24.97 11.61 -42.20
N ARG A 72 -25.97 10.83 -42.60
CA ARG A 72 -27.02 10.33 -41.70
C ARG A 72 -26.66 8.96 -41.16
N ASN A 73 -26.61 8.85 -39.83
CA ASN A 73 -27.06 7.66 -39.11
C ASN A 73 -28.14 8.12 -38.10
N GLY A 74 -29.42 7.92 -38.44
CA GLY A 74 -30.54 8.29 -37.57
C GLY A 74 -31.02 9.74 -37.66
N THR A 75 -32.16 10.01 -37.01
CA THR A 75 -33.14 11.06 -37.32
C THR A 75 -32.98 12.40 -36.58
N ALA A 76 -31.82 12.71 -35.99
CA ALA A 76 -31.58 14.02 -35.35
C ALA A 76 -30.17 14.57 -35.69
N PRO A 77 -30.05 15.76 -36.34
CA PRO A 77 -28.76 16.39 -36.64
C PRO A 77 -28.14 17.03 -35.38
N GLN A 78 -26.83 16.84 -35.16
CA GLN A 78 -25.99 17.66 -34.28
C GLN A 78 -24.88 18.32 -35.10
N ASP A 79 -24.58 19.59 -34.81
CA ASP A 79 -23.54 20.35 -35.50
C ASP A 79 -22.14 19.99 -35.02
N ALA A 80 -21.29 19.52 -35.94
CA ALA A 80 -19.84 19.62 -35.84
C ALA A 80 -19.25 19.67 -37.26
N SER A 81 -18.63 20.80 -37.63
CA SER A 81 -17.76 20.86 -38.82
C SER A 81 -16.44 21.51 -38.43
N PHE A 82 -15.34 20.84 -38.78
CA PHE A 82 -13.97 21.31 -38.64
C PHE A 82 -13.33 21.21 -40.02
N ALA A 83 -12.98 22.34 -40.63
CA ALA A 83 -12.37 22.41 -41.95
C ALA A 83 -11.11 23.26 -41.88
N VAL A 84 -10.01 22.75 -42.42
CA VAL A 84 -8.81 23.55 -42.68
C VAL A 84 -8.21 23.11 -44.01
N ALA A 85 -7.94 24.09 -44.86
CA ALA A 85 -7.31 23.94 -46.17
C ALA A 85 -6.00 24.75 -46.21
N GLY A 86 -4.96 24.18 -46.83
CA GLY A 86 -3.89 24.94 -47.47
C GLY A 86 -4.03 24.79 -48.99
N THR A 87 -3.84 25.79 -49.84
CA THR A 87 -3.63 27.24 -49.67
C THR A 87 -4.94 27.98 -50.06
N GLY A 88 -5.77 28.39 -49.09
CA GLY A 88 -7.06 29.04 -49.39
C GLY A 88 -7.66 29.85 -48.23
N GLN A 89 -8.32 30.98 -48.54
CA GLN A 89 -9.01 31.87 -47.60
C GLN A 89 -10.16 31.16 -46.85
N VAL A 90 -10.23 31.40 -45.53
CA VAL A 90 -11.31 30.93 -44.65
C VAL A 90 -12.58 31.77 -44.88
N ARG A 91 -13.69 31.14 -45.32
CA ARG A 91 -15.04 31.73 -45.31
C ARG A 91 -15.93 30.98 -44.31
N GLY A 92 -16.05 31.54 -43.11
CA GLY A 92 -16.96 31.10 -42.03
C GLY A 92 -16.49 31.68 -40.69
N ARG A 93 -17.36 32.41 -39.98
CA ARG A 93 -17.01 33.35 -38.89
C ARG A 93 -16.29 32.68 -37.71
N LEU A 94 -14.95 32.72 -37.71
CA LEU A 94 -14.17 32.91 -36.49
C LEU A 94 -14.62 34.26 -35.90
N THR A 95 -15.04 34.29 -34.63
CA THR A 95 -15.16 35.58 -33.93
C THR A 95 -13.79 36.26 -33.95
N ALA A 96 -13.74 37.59 -33.81
CA ALA A 96 -12.56 38.43 -34.14
C ALA A 96 -11.22 38.10 -33.42
N ASN A 97 -11.16 37.06 -32.59
CA ASN A 97 -10.11 36.82 -31.60
C ASN A 97 -9.54 35.38 -31.59
N ALA A 98 -9.77 34.55 -32.63
CA ALA A 98 -9.26 33.17 -32.66
C ALA A 98 -8.58 32.82 -33.99
N ASP A 99 -7.33 32.38 -33.93
CA ASP A 99 -6.58 31.81 -35.06
C ASP A 99 -6.43 30.28 -34.87
N VAL A 100 -6.79 29.52 -35.91
CA VAL A 100 -6.58 28.07 -35.99
C VAL A 100 -5.56 27.78 -37.09
N VAL A 101 -4.39 27.28 -36.71
CA VAL A 101 -3.30 26.95 -37.65
C VAL A 101 -3.17 25.44 -37.79
N LEU A 102 -3.17 24.92 -39.02
CA LEU A 102 -2.71 23.57 -39.34
C LEU A 102 -1.45 23.60 -40.20
N ASP A 103 -0.41 22.90 -39.77
CA ASP A 103 0.82 22.72 -40.55
C ASP A 103 0.91 21.27 -41.07
N ALA A 104 0.76 21.10 -42.39
CA ALA A 104 0.79 19.80 -43.06
C ALA A 104 2.22 19.38 -43.51
N SER A 105 3.25 20.19 -43.25
CA SER A 105 4.61 19.99 -43.77
C SER A 105 5.61 19.37 -42.77
N ALA A 106 5.12 18.98 -41.59
CA ALA A 106 5.93 18.58 -40.44
C ALA A 106 6.56 17.18 -40.51
N SER A 107 7.86 17.08 -40.19
CA SER A 107 8.56 15.79 -39.99
C SER A 107 8.37 15.27 -38.55
N ALA A 108 8.09 13.98 -38.38
CA ALA A 108 7.88 13.33 -37.07
C ALA A 108 9.13 13.23 -36.15
N LYS A 109 10.30 13.73 -36.60
CA LYS A 109 11.56 13.65 -35.85
C LYS A 109 11.75 14.78 -34.83
N THR A 110 11.07 15.91 -35.01
CA THR A 110 11.06 17.05 -34.10
C THR A 110 9.61 17.45 -33.86
N PRO A 111 9.08 17.39 -32.63
CA PRO A 111 7.70 17.77 -32.35
C PRO A 111 7.45 19.22 -32.80
N VAL A 112 6.51 19.39 -33.73
CA VAL A 112 6.02 20.71 -34.16
C VAL A 112 4.49 20.72 -34.06
N PRO A 113 3.85 21.84 -33.68
CA PRO A 113 2.39 21.89 -33.58
C PRO A 113 1.71 21.63 -34.93
N LEU A 114 0.97 20.52 -35.05
CA LEU A 114 0.10 20.20 -36.19
C LEU A 114 -1.22 20.96 -36.14
N LEU A 115 -1.80 21.09 -34.95
CA LEU A 115 -2.98 21.91 -34.68
C LEU A 115 -2.60 22.85 -33.55
N SER A 116 -2.84 24.15 -33.73
CA SER A 116 -2.76 25.11 -32.63
C SER A 116 -3.96 26.05 -32.64
N VAL A 117 -4.56 26.22 -31.48
CA VAL A 117 -5.56 27.26 -31.24
C VAL A 117 -4.89 28.33 -30.41
N SER A 118 -4.69 29.51 -30.97
CA SER A 118 -4.18 30.67 -30.25
C SER A 118 -5.30 31.68 -30.09
N ASN A 119 -5.30 32.39 -28.98
CA ASN A 119 -6.19 33.53 -28.81
C ASN A 119 -5.39 34.80 -29.19
N THR A 120 -6.05 35.74 -29.85
CA THR A 120 -5.49 37.02 -30.29
C THR A 120 -6.28 38.11 -29.59
N VAL A 121 -5.61 38.98 -28.83
CA VAL A 121 -6.34 39.92 -27.98
C VAL A 121 -6.35 41.34 -28.53
N SER A 122 -7.50 41.98 -28.37
CA SER A 122 -7.74 43.41 -28.58
C SER A 122 -8.28 44.03 -27.28
N GLY A 123 -7.40 44.34 -26.32
CA GLY A 123 -7.81 44.89 -25.01
C GLY A 123 -6.65 45.28 -24.08
N THR A 124 -6.95 45.86 -22.91
CA THR A 124 -5.97 46.35 -21.91
C THR A 124 -6.10 45.68 -20.54
N GLY A 125 -6.46 44.39 -20.49
CA GLY A 125 -6.66 43.62 -19.24
C GLY A 125 -6.11 42.19 -19.35
N GLU A 126 -4.95 42.06 -19.97
CA GLU A 126 -4.54 40.91 -20.77
C GLU A 126 -4.01 39.69 -19.98
N PRO A 127 -4.46 38.46 -20.28
CA PRO A 127 -3.75 37.25 -19.88
C PRO A 127 -2.47 37.04 -20.71
N THR A 128 -1.38 36.60 -20.08
CA THR A 128 0.01 36.66 -20.59
C THR A 128 0.37 35.67 -21.71
N TRP A 129 -0.57 35.00 -22.39
CA TRP A 129 -0.28 33.90 -23.32
C TRP A 129 -0.17 34.29 -24.80
N GLU A 130 -0.03 35.59 -25.13
CA GLU A 130 -0.04 36.22 -26.47
C GLU A 130 0.86 35.58 -27.57
N ARG A 131 1.67 34.57 -27.28
CA ARG A 131 2.55 33.90 -28.24
C ARG A 131 2.53 32.37 -28.23
N GLN A 132 1.65 31.73 -27.46
CA GLN A 132 1.65 30.27 -27.34
C GLN A 132 0.22 29.70 -27.40
N GLY A 133 0.03 28.64 -28.19
CA GLY A 133 -1.29 28.02 -28.39
C GLY A 133 -1.92 27.50 -27.09
N VAL A 134 -3.20 27.76 -26.92
CA VAL A 134 -4.06 27.32 -25.80
C VAL A 134 -4.39 25.83 -25.91
N PHE A 135 -4.50 25.31 -27.13
CA PHE A 135 -4.57 23.87 -27.39
C PHE A 135 -3.63 23.55 -28.54
N THR A 136 -2.72 22.59 -28.35
CA THR A 136 -1.87 22.10 -29.44
C THR A 136 -1.86 20.58 -29.53
N VAL A 137 -1.88 20.07 -30.76
CA VAL A 137 -1.52 18.69 -31.08
C VAL A 137 -0.25 18.75 -31.89
N ASP A 138 0.80 18.03 -31.50
CA ASP A 138 2.08 18.04 -32.23
C ASP A 138 2.22 16.86 -33.21
N SER A 139 3.28 16.91 -34.03
CA SER A 139 3.59 15.92 -35.06
C SER A 139 3.98 14.55 -34.51
N ALA A 140 4.27 14.44 -33.22
CA ALA A 140 4.50 13.19 -32.50
C ALA A 140 3.23 12.66 -31.80
N GLY A 141 2.09 13.36 -31.90
CA GLY A 141 0.83 13.01 -31.25
C GLY A 141 0.70 13.52 -29.81
N GLY A 142 1.61 14.40 -29.36
CA GLY A 142 1.53 15.07 -28.07
C GLY A 142 0.35 16.04 -28.01
N LEU A 143 -0.36 16.07 -26.88
CA LEU A 143 -1.47 16.97 -26.62
C LEU A 143 -1.10 17.93 -25.49
N MET A 144 -1.19 19.23 -25.74
CA MET A 144 -1.04 20.27 -24.73
C MET A 144 -2.33 21.09 -24.67
N ALA A 145 -2.96 21.10 -23.51
CA ALA A 145 -4.07 22.00 -23.20
C ALA A 145 -3.63 22.94 -22.09
N ARG A 146 -3.70 24.25 -22.36
CA ARG A 146 -3.37 25.30 -21.41
C ARG A 146 -4.62 25.94 -20.87
N GLY A 147 -4.50 26.50 -19.68
CA GLY A 147 -5.46 27.48 -19.20
C GLY A 147 -4.96 28.17 -17.94
N GLU A 148 -5.71 29.18 -17.54
CA GLU A 148 -5.35 30.05 -16.42
C GLU A 148 -6.09 29.62 -15.16
N PHE A 149 -5.37 29.53 -14.04
CA PHE A 149 -5.96 29.14 -12.77
C PHE A 149 -6.92 30.24 -12.29
N GLY A 150 -8.07 29.83 -11.74
CA GLY A 150 -9.13 30.76 -11.31
C GLY A 150 -9.98 31.35 -12.43
N MET A 151 -9.68 31.08 -13.71
CA MET A 151 -10.39 31.67 -14.85
C MET A 151 -11.19 30.64 -15.65
N GLY A 152 -12.42 31.02 -16.02
CA GLY A 152 -13.32 30.20 -16.85
C GLY A 152 -14.31 29.35 -16.04
N THR A 153 -15.29 28.78 -16.74
CA THR A 153 -16.28 27.86 -16.17
C THR A 153 -15.92 26.42 -16.47
N ILE A 154 -16.52 25.48 -15.73
CA ILE A 154 -16.32 24.05 -16.01
C ILE A 154 -16.71 23.71 -17.47
N PRO A 155 -15.90 22.92 -18.21
CA PRO A 155 -16.21 22.61 -19.62
C PRO A 155 -17.48 21.78 -19.85
N ALA A 156 -17.83 20.88 -18.92
CA ALA A 156 -19.01 20.02 -19.02
C ALA A 156 -19.48 19.55 -17.65
N GLN A 157 -20.80 19.39 -17.50
CA GLN A 157 -21.45 18.88 -16.29
C GLN A 157 -22.40 17.74 -16.64
N GLY A 158 -22.85 17.02 -15.61
CA GLY A 158 -23.79 15.91 -15.71
C GLY A 158 -23.17 14.64 -16.26
N LYS A 159 -24.06 13.66 -16.51
CA LYS A 159 -23.70 12.30 -16.88
C LYS A 159 -22.91 12.22 -18.18
N GLY A 160 -21.91 11.35 -18.22
CA GLY A 160 -21.29 10.92 -19.47
C GLY A 160 -19.85 10.48 -19.34
N THR A 161 -19.31 9.97 -20.44
CA THR A 161 -17.89 9.64 -20.58
C THR A 161 -17.14 10.80 -21.22
N ARG A 162 -16.07 11.29 -20.57
CA ARG A 162 -15.26 12.41 -21.07
C ARG A 162 -13.84 12.40 -20.52
N MET A 163 -12.93 13.01 -21.27
CA MET A 163 -11.67 13.55 -20.75
C MET A 163 -11.85 15.07 -20.64
N MET A 164 -11.55 15.66 -19.49
CA MET A 164 -11.79 17.07 -19.22
C MET A 164 -10.66 17.66 -18.40
N TRP A 165 -9.98 18.64 -18.98
CA TRP A 165 -9.09 19.55 -18.28
C TRP A 165 -9.89 20.78 -17.84
N TYR A 166 -9.92 21.06 -16.54
CA TYR A 166 -10.59 22.23 -15.97
C TYR A 166 -9.54 23.19 -15.41
N PRO A 167 -9.02 24.12 -16.23
CA PRO A 167 -7.91 24.98 -15.86
C PRO A 167 -8.21 25.90 -14.69
N ALA A 168 -9.44 26.42 -14.57
CA ALA A 168 -9.84 27.30 -13.46
C ALA A 168 -9.58 26.67 -12.09
N LYS A 169 -9.60 25.34 -12.01
CA LYS A 169 -9.29 24.58 -10.80
C LYS A 169 -8.01 23.76 -10.91
N GLY A 170 -7.28 23.81 -12.02
CA GLY A 170 -6.14 22.92 -12.26
C GLY A 170 -6.49 21.42 -12.13
N ALA A 171 -7.72 21.05 -12.50
CA ALA A 171 -8.28 19.74 -12.22
C ALA A 171 -8.39 18.90 -13.50
N PHE A 172 -8.13 17.60 -13.39
CA PHE A 172 -8.22 16.68 -14.53
C PHE A 172 -9.23 15.56 -14.28
N ARG A 173 -10.01 15.24 -15.31
CA ARG A 173 -11.01 14.17 -15.31
C ARG A 173 -10.86 13.27 -16.52
N ALA A 174 -10.98 11.96 -16.34
CA ALA A 174 -10.98 11.02 -17.45
C ALA A 174 -11.75 9.73 -17.13
N GLY A 175 -12.77 9.41 -17.92
CA GLY A 175 -13.65 8.25 -17.69
C GLY A 175 -15.13 8.63 -17.68
N SER A 176 -15.95 7.93 -16.89
CA SER A 176 -17.40 8.12 -16.81
C SER A 176 -17.83 8.68 -15.47
N THR A 177 -18.85 9.53 -15.47
CA THR A 177 -19.42 10.13 -14.26
C THR A 177 -20.93 10.30 -14.42
N GLU A 178 -21.63 10.44 -13.29
CA GLU A 178 -22.96 11.04 -13.21
C GLU A 178 -22.79 12.54 -12.85
N THR A 179 -22.83 12.90 -11.57
CA THR A 179 -22.72 14.29 -11.08
C THR A 179 -21.40 14.58 -10.35
N GLN A 180 -20.52 13.58 -10.20
CA GLN A 180 -19.29 13.71 -9.42
C GLN A 180 -18.31 14.75 -10.01
N TRP A 181 -18.46 15.09 -11.29
CA TRP A 181 -17.65 16.12 -11.96
C TRP A 181 -18.43 17.39 -12.28
N ASP A 182 -19.56 17.64 -11.61
CA ASP A 182 -20.21 18.95 -11.61
C ASP A 182 -19.33 19.97 -10.87
N ASP A 183 -19.46 21.26 -11.17
CA ASP A 183 -18.51 22.27 -10.69
C ASP A 183 -18.36 22.26 -9.16
N ALA A 184 -19.46 22.12 -8.42
CA ALA A 184 -19.45 22.03 -6.95
C ALA A 184 -18.66 20.83 -6.39
N ASN A 185 -18.46 19.79 -7.20
CA ASN A 185 -17.83 18.53 -6.83
C ASN A 185 -16.39 18.40 -7.34
N VAL A 186 -15.85 19.44 -7.98
CA VAL A 186 -14.46 19.48 -8.44
C VAL A 186 -13.61 20.33 -7.49
N GLY A 187 -12.67 19.68 -6.81
CA GLY A 187 -11.67 20.35 -5.98
C GLY A 187 -10.57 21.02 -6.80
N GLN A 188 -9.93 22.04 -6.25
CA GLN A 188 -8.73 22.63 -6.84
C GLN A 188 -7.58 21.61 -6.85
N TYR A 189 -6.79 21.56 -7.92
CA TYR A 189 -5.68 20.64 -8.17
C TYR A 189 -6.04 19.15 -8.06
N SER A 190 -7.33 18.83 -8.19
CA SER A 190 -7.83 17.46 -7.98
C SER A 190 -7.74 16.60 -9.24
N TRP A 191 -7.62 15.30 -9.05
CA TRP A 191 -7.69 14.30 -10.12
C TRP A 191 -8.82 13.32 -9.84
N ALA A 192 -9.69 13.09 -10.82
CA ALA A 192 -10.64 11.97 -10.77
C ALA A 192 -10.68 11.21 -12.09
N GLY A 193 -10.40 9.91 -12.08
CA GLY A 193 -10.45 9.10 -13.30
C GLY A 193 -11.02 7.71 -13.09
N GLY A 194 -11.64 7.10 -14.10
CA GLY A 194 -12.41 5.86 -13.99
C GLY A 194 -13.92 6.10 -13.97
N ASN A 195 -14.68 5.28 -13.24
CA ASN A 195 -16.14 5.33 -13.22
C ASN A 195 -16.68 5.92 -11.90
N ASN A 196 -17.45 7.00 -11.97
CA ASN A 196 -18.17 7.61 -10.85
C ASN A 196 -17.30 8.01 -9.63
N ASN A 197 -16.07 8.45 -9.90
CA ASN A 197 -15.13 8.89 -8.87
C ASN A 197 -15.31 10.37 -8.53
N LEU A 198 -15.35 10.68 -7.23
CA LEU A 198 -15.41 12.03 -6.68
C LEU A 198 -14.05 12.44 -6.13
N ALA A 199 -13.56 13.61 -6.56
CA ALA A 199 -12.40 14.29 -6.00
C ALA A 199 -12.75 15.76 -5.79
N SER A 200 -13.38 16.05 -4.64
CA SER A 200 -14.04 17.34 -4.37
C SER A 200 -13.22 18.31 -3.52
N ALA A 201 -12.21 17.82 -2.82
CA ALA A 201 -11.38 18.64 -1.96
C ALA A 201 -10.10 19.11 -2.66
N TYR A 202 -9.44 20.11 -2.06
CA TYR A 202 -8.16 20.63 -2.53
C TYR A 202 -7.12 19.50 -2.63
N GLY A 203 -6.50 19.34 -3.79
CA GLY A 203 -5.43 18.37 -4.05
C GLY A 203 -5.85 16.90 -3.91
N SER A 204 -7.15 16.58 -3.88
CA SER A 204 -7.59 15.20 -3.71
C SER A 204 -7.44 14.37 -4.99
N PHE A 205 -7.14 13.09 -4.82
CA PHE A 205 -6.92 12.14 -5.91
C PHE A 205 -7.91 10.98 -5.80
N SER A 206 -8.61 10.67 -6.88
CA SER A 206 -9.61 9.60 -6.92
C SER A 206 -9.48 8.78 -8.21
N PHE A 207 -9.28 7.46 -8.10
CA PHE A 207 -9.15 6.59 -9.27
C PHE A 207 -9.76 5.20 -9.06
N GLY A 208 -10.47 4.68 -10.07
CA GLY A 208 -11.09 3.35 -10.03
C GLY A 208 -12.60 3.39 -10.27
N ASP A 209 -13.40 2.86 -9.35
CA ASP A 209 -14.87 2.81 -9.43
C ASP A 209 -15.50 3.31 -8.12
N GLN A 210 -16.36 4.33 -8.18
CA GLN A 210 -17.14 4.83 -7.02
C GLN A 210 -16.30 5.26 -5.81
N CYS A 211 -15.10 5.76 -6.06
CA CYS A 211 -14.17 6.22 -5.04
C CYS A 211 -14.49 7.68 -4.65
N THR A 212 -14.53 7.98 -3.34
CA THR A 212 -14.86 9.31 -2.81
C THR A 212 -13.68 9.91 -2.05
N ALA A 213 -12.94 10.82 -2.68
CA ALA A 213 -11.86 11.60 -2.08
C ALA A 213 -12.33 13.03 -1.75
N SER A 214 -12.87 13.21 -0.54
CA SER A 214 -13.47 14.47 -0.06
C SER A 214 -12.67 15.17 1.05
N GLY A 215 -11.55 14.59 1.47
CA GLY A 215 -10.60 15.22 2.38
C GLY A 215 -9.52 15.99 1.62
N THR A 216 -9.03 17.10 2.19
CA THR A 216 -7.93 17.87 1.62
C THR A 216 -6.68 17.00 1.46
N VAL A 217 -6.12 16.91 0.25
CA VAL A 217 -4.98 16.06 -0.12
C VAL A 217 -5.24 14.57 0.17
N SER A 218 -6.51 14.14 0.17
CA SER A 218 -6.84 12.73 0.36
C SER A 218 -6.68 11.92 -0.93
N VAL A 219 -6.42 10.63 -0.78
CA VAL A 219 -6.23 9.70 -1.90
C VAL A 219 -7.21 8.55 -1.78
N CYS A 220 -7.98 8.31 -2.83
CA CYS A 220 -8.90 7.19 -2.97
C CYS A 220 -8.56 6.38 -4.22
N MET A 221 -8.29 5.08 -4.07
CA MET A 221 -7.96 4.20 -5.19
C MET A 221 -8.68 2.85 -5.12
N GLY A 222 -9.29 2.41 -6.20
CA GLY A 222 -9.98 1.11 -6.29
C GLY A 222 -11.50 1.26 -6.30
N SER A 223 -12.24 0.37 -5.62
CA SER A 223 -13.70 0.31 -5.71
C SER A 223 -14.42 0.70 -4.42
N ALA A 224 -15.36 1.63 -4.49
CA ALA A 224 -16.26 2.01 -3.39
C ALA A 224 -15.53 2.39 -2.08
N ASN A 225 -14.35 3.00 -2.18
CA ASN A 225 -13.62 3.50 -1.02
C ASN A 225 -14.03 4.95 -0.71
N THR A 226 -13.86 5.35 0.55
CA THR A 226 -14.04 6.73 1.02
C THR A 226 -12.77 7.20 1.71
N ALA A 227 -12.21 8.32 1.26
CA ALA A 227 -11.09 9.03 1.87
C ALA A 227 -11.54 10.47 2.18
N SER A 228 -12.20 10.64 3.34
CA SER A 228 -12.82 11.91 3.77
C SER A 228 -12.02 12.67 4.82
N GLY A 229 -11.04 12.03 5.45
CA GLY A 229 -10.10 12.68 6.34
C GLY A 229 -9.09 13.54 5.57
N THR A 230 -8.65 14.65 6.17
CA THR A 230 -7.54 15.44 5.59
C THR A 230 -6.28 14.58 5.54
N ALA A 231 -5.60 14.56 4.39
CA ALA A 231 -4.44 13.73 4.10
C ALA A 231 -4.66 12.23 4.33
N SER A 232 -5.91 11.74 4.25
CA SER A 232 -6.21 10.32 4.40
C SER A 232 -5.94 9.52 3.12
N PHE A 233 -5.66 8.23 3.28
CA PHE A 233 -5.38 7.32 2.18
C PHE A 233 -6.28 6.09 2.27
N SER A 234 -7.05 5.83 1.20
CA SER A 234 -7.96 4.69 1.13
C SER A 234 -7.76 3.92 -0.18
N ALA A 235 -7.37 2.65 -0.10
CA ALA A 235 -7.07 1.84 -1.28
C ALA A 235 -7.57 0.39 -1.19
N GLY A 236 -8.06 -0.16 -2.32
CA GLY A 236 -8.60 -1.51 -2.40
C GLY A 236 -10.11 -1.49 -2.64
N ALA A 237 -10.92 -2.14 -1.80
CA ALA A 237 -12.37 -2.09 -1.93
C ALA A 237 -13.13 -1.84 -0.62
N SER A 238 -14.16 -1.00 -0.66
CA SER A 238 -15.09 -0.75 0.45
C SER A 238 -14.43 -0.28 1.76
N ASN A 239 -13.32 0.46 1.67
CA ASN A 239 -12.62 1.00 2.83
C ASN A 239 -13.07 2.43 3.18
N ILE A 240 -12.95 2.82 4.44
CA ILE A 240 -13.28 4.15 4.95
C ILE A 240 -12.06 4.69 5.71
N ALA A 241 -11.44 5.76 5.20
CA ALA A 241 -10.38 6.53 5.85
C ALA A 241 -10.88 7.95 6.13
N SER A 242 -11.46 8.17 7.31
CA SER A 242 -12.13 9.42 7.69
C SER A 242 -11.44 10.23 8.79
N GLY A 243 -10.44 9.65 9.46
CA GLY A 243 -9.61 10.38 10.43
C GLY A 243 -8.58 11.27 9.74
N PHE A 244 -8.14 12.33 10.41
CA PHE A 244 -6.98 13.12 9.96
C PHE A 244 -5.78 12.20 9.76
N THR A 245 -5.13 12.24 8.60
CA THR A 245 -3.99 11.38 8.20
C THR A 245 -4.23 9.88 8.36
N SER A 246 -5.50 9.41 8.32
CA SER A 246 -5.79 7.99 8.51
C SER A 246 -5.55 7.17 7.23
N VAL A 247 -5.28 5.87 7.40
CA VAL A 247 -4.96 4.96 6.32
C VAL A 247 -5.85 3.73 6.39
N ALA A 248 -6.59 3.41 5.33
CA ALA A 248 -7.39 2.19 5.21
C ALA A 248 -7.07 1.46 3.91
N VAL A 249 -6.49 0.25 3.99
CA VAL A 249 -6.07 -0.50 2.79
C VAL A 249 -6.48 -1.97 2.85
N GLY A 250 -7.06 -2.46 1.76
CA GLY A 250 -7.47 -3.85 1.59
C GLY A 250 -8.97 -3.95 1.30
N TYR A 251 -9.71 -4.74 2.07
CA TYR A 251 -11.15 -4.91 1.87
C TYR A 251 -11.95 -4.64 3.16
N THR A 252 -12.93 -3.74 3.12
CA THR A 252 -13.83 -3.44 4.25
C THR A 252 -13.12 -2.96 5.51
N ASN A 253 -12.08 -2.13 5.40
CA ASN A 253 -11.39 -1.56 6.56
C ASN A 253 -11.92 -0.17 6.92
N THR A 254 -11.93 0.16 8.21
CA THR A 254 -12.36 1.46 8.73
C THR A 254 -11.25 2.07 9.58
N ALA A 255 -10.79 3.26 9.21
CA ALA A 255 -9.79 4.05 9.93
C ALA A 255 -10.34 5.46 10.21
N THR A 256 -10.93 5.64 11.40
CA THR A 256 -11.64 6.88 11.78
C THR A 256 -10.91 7.73 12.81
N GLY A 257 -9.92 7.17 13.53
CA GLY A 257 -9.08 7.93 14.47
C GLY A 257 -8.04 8.79 13.76
N GLN A 258 -7.58 9.86 14.41
CA GLN A 258 -6.47 10.66 13.94
C GLN A 258 -5.20 9.80 13.82
N GLY A 259 -4.54 9.81 12.67
CA GLY A 259 -3.33 9.01 12.41
C GLY A 259 -3.56 7.50 12.48
N SER A 260 -4.81 7.03 12.42
CA SER A 260 -5.11 5.61 12.58
C SER A 260 -4.85 4.82 11.29
N VAL A 261 -4.49 3.54 11.44
CA VAL A 261 -4.09 2.67 10.34
C VAL A 261 -4.86 1.36 10.40
N ALA A 262 -5.65 1.04 9.37
CA ALA A 262 -6.38 -0.23 9.23
C ALA A 262 -5.98 -0.95 7.93
N LEU A 263 -5.25 -2.08 8.02
CA LEU A 263 -4.71 -2.78 6.86
C LEU A 263 -5.11 -4.27 6.87
N GLY A 264 -5.73 -4.74 5.78
CA GLY A 264 -6.11 -6.15 5.60
C GLY A 264 -7.60 -6.34 5.28
N TYR A 265 -8.31 -7.13 6.07
CA TYR A 265 -9.71 -7.46 5.83
C TYR A 265 -10.58 -7.26 7.08
N ARG A 266 -11.57 -6.36 7.00
CA ARG A 266 -12.54 -6.10 8.09
C ARG A 266 -11.90 -5.60 9.39
N ASN A 267 -10.92 -4.71 9.30
CA ASN A 267 -10.29 -4.10 10.49
C ASN A 267 -10.90 -2.75 10.84
N SER A 268 -10.81 -2.35 12.11
CA SER A 268 -11.35 -1.10 12.66
C SER A 268 -10.32 -0.37 13.54
N ALA A 269 -9.68 0.66 12.99
CA ALA A 269 -8.77 1.55 13.69
C ALA A 269 -9.47 2.89 14.01
N ASN A 270 -10.22 2.91 15.11
CA ASN A 270 -11.13 3.99 15.46
C ASN A 270 -10.64 4.86 16.63
N GLY A 271 -9.60 4.42 17.35
CA GLY A 271 -8.91 5.26 18.33
C GLY A 271 -7.83 6.12 17.66
N ASP A 272 -7.53 7.28 18.23
CA ASP A 272 -6.44 8.12 17.75
C ASP A 272 -5.11 7.39 17.89
N TYR A 273 -4.25 7.52 16.89
CA TYR A 273 -2.94 6.86 16.78
C TYR A 273 -3.02 5.32 16.86
N SER A 274 -4.19 4.73 16.58
CA SER A 274 -4.36 3.29 16.66
C SER A 274 -3.99 2.56 15.36
N THR A 275 -3.53 1.33 15.48
CA THR A 275 -3.16 0.47 14.34
C THR A 275 -3.87 -0.88 14.45
N ALA A 276 -4.63 -1.27 13.42
CA ALA A 276 -5.32 -2.54 13.33
C ALA A 276 -4.93 -3.30 12.05
N LEU A 277 -4.33 -4.47 12.20
CA LEU A 277 -3.74 -5.24 11.10
C LEU A 277 -4.29 -6.67 11.02
N GLY A 278 -4.37 -7.20 9.81
CA GLY A 278 -4.72 -8.59 9.54
C GLY A 278 -6.20 -8.77 9.25
N GLN A 279 -6.90 -9.61 10.02
CA GLN A 279 -8.32 -9.91 9.77
C GLN A 279 -9.17 -9.80 11.04
N ARG A 280 -10.22 -8.95 10.99
CA ARG A 280 -11.14 -8.70 12.11
C ARG A 280 -10.43 -8.21 13.38
N ALA A 281 -9.47 -7.32 13.23
CA ALA A 281 -8.83 -6.61 14.33
C ALA A 281 -9.54 -5.27 14.60
N SER A 282 -9.78 -4.94 15.87
CA SER A 282 -10.37 -3.68 16.29
C SER A 282 -9.57 -3.03 17.41
N SER A 283 -9.22 -1.76 17.21
CA SER A 283 -8.65 -0.89 18.26
C SER A 283 -9.64 -0.60 19.41
N GLY A 284 -10.93 -0.93 19.27
CA GLY A 284 -11.95 -0.66 20.28
C GLY A 284 -12.23 0.81 20.54
N GLY A 285 -11.67 1.73 19.74
CA GLY A 285 -11.70 3.17 20.01
C GLY A 285 -10.59 3.65 20.96
N PHE A 286 -9.69 2.77 21.39
CA PHE A 286 -8.63 3.13 22.33
C PHE A 286 -7.44 3.80 21.65
N THR A 287 -7.00 4.91 22.25
CA THR A 287 -5.90 5.74 21.75
C THR A 287 -4.56 5.03 21.89
N GLY A 288 -3.67 5.18 20.91
CA GLY A 288 -2.31 4.63 20.90
C GLY A 288 -2.26 3.09 20.87
N SER A 289 -3.37 2.44 20.56
CA SER A 289 -3.50 0.99 20.65
C SER A 289 -3.02 0.31 19.37
N PHE A 290 -2.32 -0.82 19.50
CA PHE A 290 -1.86 -1.63 18.39
C PHE A 290 -2.49 -3.01 18.48
N ILE A 291 -3.04 -3.50 17.38
CA ILE A 291 -3.64 -4.84 17.32
C ILE A 291 -3.33 -5.54 16.00
N TRP A 292 -2.92 -6.81 16.11
CA TRP A 292 -2.74 -7.72 14.98
C TRP A 292 -3.59 -8.98 15.17
N ALA A 293 -4.29 -9.41 14.13
CA ALA A 293 -5.09 -10.64 14.17
C ALA A 293 -4.88 -11.49 12.92
N ASP A 294 -4.60 -12.77 13.12
CA ASP A 294 -4.56 -13.80 12.08
C ASP A 294 -5.92 -14.03 11.39
N GLN A 295 -5.98 -14.99 10.45
CA GLN A 295 -7.24 -15.40 9.83
C GLN A 295 -8.17 -16.05 10.86
N SER A 296 -9.18 -15.31 11.30
CA SER A 296 -10.23 -15.86 12.16
C SER A 296 -11.06 -16.87 11.38
N THR A 297 -11.07 -18.14 11.80
CA THR A 297 -12.08 -19.11 11.33
C THR A 297 -13.45 -18.86 11.96
N SER A 298 -13.51 -18.11 13.07
CA SER A 298 -14.74 -17.61 13.67
C SER A 298 -15.10 -16.20 13.20
N SER A 299 -16.36 -15.80 13.32
CA SER A 299 -16.81 -14.43 13.09
C SER A 299 -16.29 -13.40 14.10
N SER A 300 -15.54 -13.84 15.13
CA SER A 300 -15.09 -13.02 16.24
C SER A 300 -14.14 -11.91 15.81
N VAL A 301 -14.44 -10.69 16.27
CA VAL A 301 -13.56 -9.53 16.19
C VAL A 301 -12.71 -9.50 17.45
N VAL A 302 -11.38 -9.47 17.29
CA VAL A 302 -10.45 -9.27 18.41
C VAL A 302 -10.37 -7.78 18.66
N THR A 303 -10.53 -7.37 19.91
CA THR A 303 -10.68 -5.95 20.26
C THR A 303 -9.78 -5.59 21.44
N ASN A 304 -9.02 -4.50 21.31
CA ASN A 304 -8.31 -3.91 22.44
C ASN A 304 -9.29 -3.42 23.51
N THR A 305 -8.85 -3.39 24.77
CA THR A 305 -9.66 -3.03 25.93
C THR A 305 -9.11 -1.86 26.74
N ALA A 306 -7.96 -1.30 26.33
CA ALA A 306 -7.34 -0.15 26.98
C ALA A 306 -6.53 0.71 26.01
N ASN A 307 -6.31 1.98 26.39
CA ASN A 307 -5.36 2.87 25.72
C ASN A 307 -3.94 2.31 25.79
N ASN A 308 -3.15 2.55 24.74
CA ASN A 308 -1.74 2.15 24.63
C ASN A 308 -1.51 0.63 24.75
N GLN A 309 -2.52 -0.18 24.47
CA GLN A 309 -2.42 -1.64 24.53
C GLN A 309 -1.90 -2.23 23.23
N PHE A 310 -0.95 -3.15 23.34
CA PHE A 310 -0.61 -4.09 22.28
C PHE A 310 -1.39 -5.40 22.47
N MET A 311 -2.11 -5.84 21.44
CA MET A 311 -2.80 -7.14 21.43
C MET A 311 -2.48 -7.89 20.15
N ALA A 312 -2.25 -9.20 20.25
CA ALA A 312 -2.07 -10.05 19.10
C ALA A 312 -2.87 -11.35 19.25
N ARG A 313 -3.54 -11.78 18.18
CA ARG A 313 -4.12 -13.13 18.08
C ARG A 313 -3.43 -13.92 16.98
N ALA A 314 -2.78 -15.01 17.35
CA ALA A 314 -2.23 -16.02 16.45
C ALA A 314 -2.75 -17.41 16.86
N SER A 315 -3.85 -17.87 16.25
CA SER A 315 -4.46 -19.18 16.57
C SER A 315 -3.52 -20.35 16.30
N GLY A 316 -2.57 -20.20 15.38
CA GLY A 316 -1.48 -21.14 15.13
C GLY A 316 -0.31 -21.09 16.13
N GLY A 317 -0.35 -20.18 17.10
CA GLY A 317 0.72 -19.95 18.08
C GLY A 317 1.73 -18.86 17.67
N PHE A 318 2.62 -18.52 18.60
CA PHE A 318 3.71 -17.55 18.42
C PHE A 318 5.06 -18.24 18.42
N ARG A 319 6.00 -17.73 17.62
CA ARG A 319 7.40 -18.15 17.62
C ARG A 319 8.30 -16.93 17.72
N PHE A 320 9.22 -16.95 18.68
CA PHE A 320 10.20 -15.91 18.91
C PHE A 320 11.59 -16.51 18.75
N ARG A 321 12.39 -16.04 17.79
CA ARG A 321 13.75 -16.54 17.52
C ARG A 321 14.76 -15.41 17.63
N THR A 322 15.86 -15.69 18.32
CA THR A 322 16.91 -14.70 18.63
C THR A 322 18.26 -15.05 18.00
N SER A 323 18.36 -16.20 17.34
CA SER A 323 19.51 -16.56 16.50
C SER A 323 19.13 -16.57 15.02
N SER A 324 20.06 -16.18 14.15
CA SER A 324 19.82 -16.07 12.69
C SER A 324 19.52 -17.41 12.02
N ASN A 325 20.01 -18.51 12.59
CA ASN A 325 19.72 -19.88 12.17
C ASN A 325 18.42 -20.45 12.79
N LEU A 326 17.66 -19.64 13.54
CA LEU A 326 16.38 -19.99 14.16
C LEU A 326 16.45 -21.11 15.22
N THR A 327 17.62 -21.45 15.75
CA THR A 327 17.77 -22.52 16.75
C THR A 327 17.46 -22.08 18.18
N THR A 328 17.63 -20.79 18.50
CA THR A 328 17.46 -20.26 19.86
C THR A 328 16.25 -19.35 19.95
N GLY A 329 15.42 -19.56 20.96
CA GLY A 329 14.24 -18.74 21.20
C GLY A 329 13.18 -19.46 22.03
N CYS A 330 11.94 -19.00 21.91
CA CYS A 330 10.79 -19.58 22.60
C CYS A 330 9.53 -19.53 21.74
N ASP A 331 8.64 -20.49 21.96
CA ASP A 331 7.37 -20.63 21.27
C ASP A 331 6.21 -20.62 22.28
N LEU A 332 5.07 -20.06 21.88
CA LEU A 332 3.77 -20.27 22.52
C LEU A 332 2.91 -21.09 21.56
N PRO A 333 2.78 -22.42 21.74
CA PRO A 333 2.08 -23.28 20.80
C PRO A 333 0.59 -22.93 20.64
N ALA A 334 0.00 -23.34 19.51
CA ALA A 334 -1.42 -23.19 19.23
C ALA A 334 -2.29 -23.72 20.39
N GLY A 335 -3.20 -22.88 20.89
CA GLY A 335 -4.12 -23.25 21.98
C GLY A 335 -3.46 -23.48 23.35
N SER A 336 -2.16 -23.19 23.49
CA SER A 336 -1.41 -23.39 24.74
C SER A 336 -1.27 -22.08 25.53
N GLY A 337 -1.28 -22.20 26.86
CA GLY A 337 -0.85 -21.15 27.79
C GLY A 337 0.60 -21.29 28.25
N VAL A 338 1.34 -22.28 27.74
CA VAL A 338 2.69 -22.63 28.17
C VAL A 338 3.72 -22.13 27.17
N PHE A 339 4.66 -21.32 27.66
CA PHE A 339 5.80 -20.84 26.90
C PHE A 339 6.92 -21.89 26.93
N THR A 340 7.37 -22.32 25.75
CA THR A 340 8.40 -23.36 25.62
C THR A 340 9.64 -22.79 24.96
N CYS A 341 10.74 -22.70 25.71
CA CYS A 341 12.01 -22.18 25.22
C CYS A 341 12.97 -23.30 24.80
N THR A 342 13.85 -23.01 23.83
CA THR A 342 14.91 -23.93 23.41
C THR A 342 15.75 -24.35 24.62
N SER A 343 15.81 -25.65 24.88
CA SER A 343 16.70 -26.23 25.88
C SER A 343 17.18 -27.61 25.42
N ASP A 344 17.72 -27.67 24.20
CA ASP A 344 18.28 -28.88 23.62
C ASP A 344 19.74 -29.09 24.07
N ARG A 345 20.17 -30.34 24.27
CA ARG A 345 21.56 -30.65 24.64
C ARG A 345 22.53 -30.28 23.53
N THR A 346 22.11 -30.40 22.26
CA THR A 346 22.92 -30.08 21.08
C THR A 346 23.10 -28.57 20.87
N THR A 347 22.28 -27.74 21.52
CA THR A 347 22.40 -26.28 21.49
C THR A 347 23.08 -25.71 22.74
N LYS A 348 23.56 -26.57 23.64
CA LYS A 348 24.23 -26.21 24.90
C LYS A 348 25.60 -26.88 24.97
N GLU A 349 26.56 -26.19 25.55
CA GLU A 349 27.93 -26.68 25.74
C GLU A 349 28.48 -26.28 27.12
N ASP A 350 29.73 -26.67 27.41
CA ASP A 350 30.42 -26.34 28.68
C ASP A 350 29.67 -26.82 29.95
N PHE A 351 29.14 -28.05 29.91
CA PHE A 351 28.45 -28.65 31.04
C PHE A 351 29.39 -28.92 32.21
N ARG A 352 29.07 -28.35 33.38
CA ARG A 352 29.79 -28.57 34.64
C ARG A 352 28.88 -29.17 35.70
N ARG A 353 29.43 -30.02 36.56
CA ARG A 353 28.72 -30.50 37.74
C ARG A 353 28.61 -29.38 38.77
N VAL A 354 27.51 -29.36 39.50
CA VAL A 354 27.20 -28.36 40.53
C VAL A 354 27.17 -29.03 41.89
N ASP A 355 27.75 -28.38 42.91
CA ASP A 355 27.60 -28.80 44.30
C ASP A 355 26.20 -28.44 44.80
N ALA A 356 25.36 -29.45 44.91
CA ALA A 356 23.96 -29.28 45.25
C ALA A 356 23.74 -28.86 46.72
N GLU A 357 24.62 -29.23 47.64
CA GLU A 357 24.52 -28.80 49.04
C GLU A 357 24.91 -27.32 49.18
N ALA A 358 25.93 -26.89 48.43
CA ALA A 358 26.29 -25.47 48.35
C ALA A 358 25.16 -24.63 47.73
N VAL A 359 24.49 -25.13 46.68
CA VAL A 359 23.31 -24.47 46.10
C VAL A 359 22.16 -24.40 47.11
N LEU A 360 21.84 -25.52 47.78
CA LEU A 360 20.78 -25.55 48.80
C LEU A 360 21.07 -24.58 49.96
N ALA A 361 22.32 -24.50 50.42
CA ALA A 361 22.72 -23.55 51.46
C ALA A 361 22.51 -22.10 51.03
N LYS A 362 22.86 -21.76 49.79
CA LYS A 362 22.60 -20.44 49.21
C LYS A 362 21.11 -20.14 49.07
N VAL A 363 20.31 -21.11 48.60
CA VAL A 363 18.85 -20.96 48.53
C VAL A 363 18.25 -20.74 49.92
N ALA A 364 18.69 -21.50 50.93
CA ALA A 364 18.21 -21.36 52.31
C ALA A 364 18.57 -20.02 52.95
N ALA A 365 19.70 -19.41 52.55
CA ALA A 365 20.13 -18.10 53.04
C ALA A 365 19.54 -16.93 52.23
N MET A 366 18.96 -17.19 51.06
CA MET A 366 18.48 -16.15 50.15
C MET A 366 17.20 -15.50 50.68
N PRO A 367 17.15 -14.16 50.80
CA PRO A 367 15.91 -13.46 51.12
C PRO A 367 14.82 -13.74 50.08
N VAL A 368 13.67 -14.20 50.54
CA VAL A 368 12.46 -14.33 49.72
C VAL A 368 11.40 -13.48 50.37
N GLU A 369 11.06 -12.37 49.71
CA GLU A 369 10.16 -11.37 50.24
C GLU A 369 8.92 -11.25 49.36
N SER A 370 7.84 -10.77 49.95
CA SER A 370 6.69 -10.35 49.16
C SER A 370 6.84 -8.87 48.79
N TRP A 371 6.69 -8.56 47.51
CA TRP A 371 6.97 -7.24 46.95
C TRP A 371 5.87 -6.82 45.96
N ARG A 372 5.95 -5.58 45.46
CA ARG A 372 5.11 -5.06 44.38
C ARG A 372 5.93 -4.13 43.50
N TYR A 373 5.59 -4.00 42.22
CA TYR A 373 6.17 -2.94 41.41
C TYR A 373 5.67 -1.57 41.89
N SER A 374 6.54 -0.56 41.88
CA SER A 374 6.17 0.80 42.29
C SER A 374 5.10 1.43 41.40
N ALA A 375 5.05 1.03 40.13
CA ALA A 375 4.08 1.51 39.14
C ALA A 375 2.81 0.63 39.02
N GLU A 376 2.76 -0.53 39.69
CA GLU A 376 1.63 -1.44 39.61
C GLU A 376 0.50 -1.04 40.56
N ALA A 377 -0.73 -1.44 40.23
CA ALA A 377 -1.91 -1.16 41.02
C ALA A 377 -1.75 -1.62 42.49
N GLY A 378 -2.31 -0.85 43.42
CA GLY A 378 -2.30 -1.17 44.84
C GLY A 378 -2.97 -2.51 45.13
N GLY A 379 -2.40 -3.28 46.07
CA GLY A 379 -2.94 -4.58 46.49
C GLY A 379 -2.40 -5.79 45.71
N VAL A 380 -1.72 -5.59 44.57
CA VAL A 380 -1.02 -6.69 43.89
C VAL A 380 0.29 -6.97 44.60
N ARG A 381 0.52 -8.24 44.94
CA ARG A 381 1.72 -8.72 45.64
C ARG A 381 2.30 -9.90 44.90
N HIS A 382 3.60 -9.86 44.73
CA HIS A 382 4.42 -10.94 44.19
C HIS A 382 5.25 -11.54 45.33
N LEU A 383 5.84 -12.71 45.09
CA LEU A 383 6.69 -13.41 46.05
C LEU A 383 7.92 -13.95 45.31
N GLY A 384 9.11 -13.61 45.79
CA GLY A 384 10.35 -14.09 45.20
C GLY A 384 11.57 -13.30 45.67
N PRO A 385 12.77 -13.76 45.35
CA PRO A 385 13.99 -13.00 45.59
C PRO A 385 14.07 -11.79 44.65
N VAL A 386 14.91 -10.82 45.00
CA VAL A 386 15.32 -9.75 44.08
C VAL A 386 16.54 -10.17 43.26
N ALA A 387 16.72 -9.55 42.09
CA ALA A 387 17.76 -9.95 41.12
C ALA A 387 19.19 -9.81 41.65
N GLN A 388 19.45 -8.76 42.44
CA GLN A 388 20.76 -8.48 43.01
C GLN A 388 21.21 -9.60 43.95
N ASP A 389 20.34 -10.04 44.85
CA ASP A 389 20.63 -11.10 45.81
C ASP A 389 20.81 -12.45 45.09
N PHE A 390 19.93 -12.75 44.13
CA PHE A 390 20.02 -13.96 43.32
C PHE A 390 21.35 -14.02 42.56
N ARG A 391 21.76 -12.92 41.92
CA ARG A 391 23.03 -12.83 41.21
C ARG A 391 24.23 -12.88 42.15
N ALA A 392 24.17 -12.21 43.30
CA ALA A 392 25.25 -12.28 44.29
C ALA A 392 25.46 -13.72 44.81
N ALA A 393 24.38 -14.49 44.97
CA ALA A 393 24.45 -15.87 45.40
C ALA A 393 24.95 -16.82 44.30
N PHE A 394 24.41 -16.73 43.08
CA PHE A 394 24.60 -17.75 42.04
C PHE A 394 25.46 -17.32 40.85
N GLY A 395 25.63 -16.02 40.62
CA GLY A 395 26.37 -15.49 39.47
C GLY A 395 25.72 -15.76 38.11
N LEU A 396 24.43 -16.11 38.07
CA LEU A 396 23.65 -16.38 36.86
C LEU A 396 22.92 -15.11 36.36
N GLY A 397 22.49 -15.12 35.11
CA GLY A 397 21.81 -14.00 34.45
C GLY A 397 22.74 -13.04 33.68
N THR A 398 22.14 -12.18 32.86
CA THR A 398 22.86 -11.22 32.00
C THR A 398 23.20 -9.91 32.71
N ASP A 399 22.37 -9.48 33.67
CA ASP A 399 22.57 -8.28 34.49
C ASP A 399 22.18 -8.53 35.96
N ASP A 400 22.26 -7.51 36.82
CA ASP A 400 21.92 -7.55 38.24
C ASP A 400 20.49 -7.06 38.54
N LYS A 401 19.67 -6.87 37.50
CA LYS A 401 18.31 -6.30 37.60
C LYS A 401 17.22 -7.25 37.10
N SER A 402 17.60 -8.38 36.52
CA SER A 402 16.68 -9.40 36.00
C SER A 402 17.08 -10.79 36.49
N ILE A 403 16.08 -11.66 36.64
CA ILE A 403 16.28 -13.08 36.94
C ILE A 403 15.80 -13.86 35.71
N GLY A 404 16.69 -14.67 35.13
CA GLY A 404 16.33 -15.58 34.06
C GLY A 404 15.39 -16.68 34.57
N LEU A 405 14.22 -16.84 33.95
CA LEU A 405 13.24 -17.87 34.32
C LEU A 405 13.85 -19.27 34.33
N LEU A 406 14.64 -19.62 33.30
CA LEU A 406 15.33 -20.92 33.24
C LEU A 406 16.41 -21.07 34.33
N ASP A 407 17.07 -19.98 34.73
CA ASP A 407 18.17 -20.02 35.71
C ASP A 407 17.63 -20.31 37.11
N ILE A 408 16.56 -19.61 37.51
CA ILE A 408 15.94 -19.83 38.83
C ILE A 408 15.27 -21.21 38.91
N ASP A 409 14.66 -21.70 37.82
CA ASP A 409 14.12 -23.05 37.75
C ASP A 409 15.21 -24.11 37.91
N GLY A 410 16.38 -23.90 37.28
CA GLY A 410 17.55 -24.76 37.45
C GLY A 410 18.05 -24.80 38.89
N VAL A 411 18.17 -23.64 39.55
CA VAL A 411 18.55 -23.53 40.97
C VAL A 411 17.55 -24.26 41.86
N ASN A 412 16.25 -24.04 41.64
CA ASN A 412 15.17 -24.70 42.40
C ASN A 412 15.24 -26.21 42.25
N MET A 413 15.45 -26.72 41.03
CA MET A 413 15.56 -28.16 40.77
C MET A 413 16.74 -28.78 41.52
N VAL A 414 17.91 -28.14 41.52
CA VAL A 414 19.10 -28.61 42.26
C VAL A 414 18.85 -28.60 43.77
N ALA A 415 18.22 -27.55 44.30
CA ALA A 415 17.88 -27.46 45.72
C ALA A 415 16.86 -28.54 46.13
N ILE A 416 15.85 -28.82 45.31
CA ILE A 416 14.88 -29.91 45.53
C ILE A 416 15.58 -31.26 45.56
N GLN A 417 16.50 -31.52 44.62
CA GLN A 417 17.28 -32.75 44.61
C GLN A 417 18.15 -32.91 45.85
N ALA A 418 18.75 -31.83 46.35
CA ALA A 418 19.51 -31.83 47.60
C ALA A 418 18.62 -32.12 48.81
N LEU A 419 17.46 -31.45 48.90
CA LEU A 419 16.50 -31.66 49.97
C LEU A 419 15.94 -33.09 49.98
N ALA A 420 15.67 -33.67 48.82
CA ALA A 420 15.23 -35.06 48.69
C ALA A 420 16.27 -36.01 49.28
N ARG A 421 17.55 -35.85 48.92
CA ARG A 421 18.65 -36.66 49.50
C ARG A 421 18.76 -36.51 51.02
N ARG A 422 18.72 -35.28 51.54
CA ARG A 422 18.73 -35.05 53.00
C ARG A 422 17.57 -35.74 53.70
N THR A 423 16.39 -35.77 53.07
CA THR A 423 15.20 -36.41 53.63
C THR A 423 15.36 -37.93 53.69
N GLU A 424 15.90 -38.53 52.63
CA GLU A 424 16.24 -39.96 52.60
C GLU A 424 17.26 -40.33 53.67
N GLU A 425 18.34 -39.55 53.80
CA GLU A 425 19.36 -39.75 54.84
C GLU A 425 18.78 -39.61 56.26
N LEU A 426 17.89 -38.63 56.46
CA LEU A 426 17.22 -38.42 57.74
C LEU A 426 16.32 -39.60 58.10
N HIS A 427 15.56 -40.14 57.14
CA HIS A 427 14.74 -41.33 57.35
C HIS A 427 15.58 -42.57 57.68
N ALA A 428 16.70 -42.76 56.99
CA ALA A 428 17.62 -43.86 57.28
C ALA A 428 18.19 -43.77 58.70
N LYS A 429 18.64 -42.57 59.11
CA LYS A 429 19.11 -42.32 60.49
C LYS A 429 18.00 -42.52 61.52
N SER A 430 16.77 -42.12 61.23
CA SER A 430 15.64 -42.35 62.13
C SER A 430 15.38 -43.85 62.33
N ALA A 431 15.43 -44.65 61.26
CA ALA A 431 15.26 -46.10 61.34
C ALA A 431 16.39 -46.79 62.13
N GLU A 432 17.63 -46.29 61.98
CA GLU A 432 18.76 -46.75 62.78
C GLU A 432 18.56 -46.41 64.27
N VAL A 433 18.14 -45.18 64.58
CA VAL A 433 17.83 -44.76 65.96
C VAL A 433 16.74 -45.62 66.58
N ASP A 434 15.69 -45.96 65.83
CA ASP A 434 14.61 -46.84 66.33
C ASP A 434 15.11 -48.27 66.56
N THR A 435 15.99 -48.77 65.70
CA THR A 435 16.65 -50.07 65.88
C THR A 435 17.53 -50.08 67.13
N LEU A 436 18.33 -49.04 67.34
CA LEU A 436 19.18 -48.90 68.53
C LEU A 436 18.35 -48.79 69.80
N LYS A 437 17.24 -48.03 69.79
CA LYS A 437 16.30 -47.96 70.92
C LYS A 437 15.71 -49.33 71.25
N ALA A 438 15.31 -50.10 70.23
CA ALA A 438 14.80 -51.46 70.44
C ALA A 438 15.85 -52.40 71.05
N GLN A 439 17.10 -52.31 70.59
CA GLN A 439 18.23 -53.06 71.17
C GLN A 439 18.51 -52.66 72.61
N MET A 440 18.52 -51.36 72.93
CA MET A 440 18.69 -50.86 74.30
C MET A 440 17.58 -51.36 75.23
N ALA A 441 16.33 -51.38 74.77
CA ALA A 441 15.21 -51.92 75.54
C ALA A 441 15.34 -53.44 75.80
N GLU A 442 15.86 -54.21 74.84
CA GLU A 442 16.17 -55.63 75.02
C GLU A 442 17.32 -55.87 76.00
N LEU A 443 18.38 -55.06 75.90
CA LEU A 443 19.51 -55.09 76.83
C LEU A 443 19.06 -54.79 78.26
N GLN A 444 18.26 -53.75 78.47
CA GLN A 444 17.68 -53.42 79.78
C GLN A 444 16.85 -54.59 80.32
N ARG A 445 15.95 -55.18 79.50
CA ARG A 445 15.17 -56.38 79.89
C ARG A 445 16.07 -57.57 80.22
N SER A 446 17.19 -57.73 79.54
CA SER A 446 18.14 -58.81 79.82
C SER A 446 18.92 -58.57 81.11
N LEU A 447 19.33 -57.33 81.38
CA LEU A 447 19.98 -56.94 82.63
C LEU A 447 19.07 -57.17 83.83
N SER A 448 17.81 -56.72 83.75
CA SER A 448 16.81 -56.95 84.82
C SER A 448 16.55 -58.44 85.06
N ARG A 449 16.51 -59.26 83.99
CA ARG A 449 16.42 -60.73 84.12
C ARG A 449 17.63 -61.31 84.83
N LEU A 450 18.83 -60.80 84.55
CA LEU A 450 20.07 -61.25 85.15
C LEU A 450 20.16 -60.84 86.63
N GLU A 451 19.80 -59.59 86.97
CA GLU A 451 19.68 -59.10 88.34
C GLU A 451 18.69 -59.93 89.14
N ALA A 452 17.50 -60.23 88.59
CA ALA A 452 16.52 -61.11 89.22
C ALA A 452 17.08 -62.54 89.45
N ALA A 453 17.82 -63.09 88.49
CA ALA A 453 18.44 -64.41 88.62
C ALA A 453 19.59 -64.43 89.64
N VAL A 454 20.36 -63.35 89.77
CA VAL A 454 21.42 -63.19 90.79
C VAL A 454 20.79 -63.06 92.18
N HIS A 455 19.73 -62.26 92.35
CA HIS A 455 18.99 -62.18 93.60
C HIS A 455 18.35 -63.52 93.99
N ALA A 456 17.83 -64.28 93.02
CA ALA A 456 17.30 -65.63 93.28
C ALA A 456 18.38 -66.66 93.67
N LYS A 457 19.65 -66.46 93.27
CA LYS A 457 20.79 -67.31 93.70
C LYS A 457 21.41 -66.88 95.03
N GLY A 458 21.34 -65.59 95.38
CA GLY A 458 21.74 -65.07 96.69
C GLY A 458 20.74 -65.39 97.82
N ALA A 459 19.51 -65.76 97.45
CA ALA A 459 18.46 -66.18 98.37
C ALA A 459 18.32 -67.73 98.39
N LYS A 460 19.29 -68.41 98.99
CA LYS A 460 19.07 -69.72 99.62
C LYS A 460 19.79 -69.72 100.97
N PRO A 461 19.17 -70.34 101.98
CA PRO A 461 18.75 -69.74 103.26
C PRO A 461 19.88 -69.36 104.22
#